data_AF-A0A381ZX22-F1
#
_entry.id   AF-A0A381ZX22-F1
#
_cell.length_a   1.000
_cell.length_b   1.000
_cell.length_c   1.000
_cell.angle_alpha   90.00
_cell.angle_beta   90.00
_cell.angle_gamma   90.00
#
_symmetry.space_group_name_H-M   'P 1'
#
loop_
_entity.id
_entity.type
_entity.pdbx_description
1 polymer ?
#
loop_
_entity_poly.entity_id
_entity_poly.type
_entity_poly.pdbx_seq_one_letter_code
_entity_poly.pdbx_strand_id
1 'polypeptide(L)'
;QSSDFLFKCLFSSGLSNQPSSTYSNDGLILYNTYLTTALKCVPPGDKPTPIELKTCFSFFKKEIYHLNKVNTILALGKIAFDACLNFYKESYPIKNKDYSFSHGGQFELPDNKILVGSYHPSPRNVNTGRIDVKKMVSLLNNVKKIVKSR
;
A
#
# COMPACT_ATOMS: atom_id res chain seq x y z
N GLN A 1 5.28 -3.35 15.23
CA GLN A 1 6.34 -2.38 14.83
C GLN A 1 6.00 -1.65 13.53
N SER A 2 5.99 -2.32 12.36
CA SER A 2 5.60 -1.67 11.08
C SER A 2 4.15 -1.18 11.09
N SER A 3 3.25 -1.99 11.66
CA SER A 3 1.83 -1.65 11.89
C SER A 3 1.70 -0.40 12.76
N ASP A 4 2.36 -0.38 13.92
CA ASP A 4 2.27 0.73 14.88
C ASP A 4 2.75 2.04 14.26
N PHE A 5 3.83 1.99 13.47
CA PHE A 5 4.29 3.13 12.70
C PHE A 5 3.23 3.62 11.71
N LEU A 6 2.65 2.70 10.93
CA LEU A 6 1.65 3.05 9.92
C LEU A 6 0.40 3.65 10.55
N PHE A 7 -0.15 3.04 11.61
CA PHE A 7 -1.35 3.54 12.28
C PHE A 7 -1.12 4.91 12.93
N LYS A 8 0.06 5.15 13.53
CA LYS A 8 0.44 6.49 14.01
C LYS A 8 0.41 7.52 12.88
N CYS A 9 0.91 7.17 11.70
CA CYS A 9 0.90 8.06 10.53
C CYS A 9 -0.52 8.27 9.97
N LEU A 10 -1.33 7.21 9.89
CA LEU A 10 -2.73 7.29 9.45
C LEU A 10 -3.53 8.23 10.36
N PHE A 11 -3.39 8.09 11.68
CA PHE A 11 -4.03 8.97 12.64
C PHE A 11 -3.55 10.42 12.50
N SER A 12 -2.23 10.62 12.40
CA SER A 12 -1.64 11.96 12.20
C SER A 12 -2.09 12.63 10.90
N SER A 13 -2.44 11.85 9.88
CA SER A 13 -3.01 12.32 8.61
C SER A 13 -4.55 12.38 8.60
N GLY A 14 -5.22 12.06 9.72
CA GLY A 14 -6.67 12.03 9.84
C GLY A 14 -7.35 10.98 8.95
N LEU A 15 -6.71 9.83 8.75
CA LEU A 15 -7.22 8.66 8.03
C LEU A 15 -7.69 7.54 8.98
N SER A 16 -7.48 7.69 10.28
CA SER A 16 -8.03 6.81 11.32
C SER A 16 -8.50 7.61 12.53
N ASN A 17 -9.39 7.03 13.32
CA ASN A 17 -9.88 7.62 14.59
C ASN A 17 -8.88 7.49 15.75
N GLN A 18 -7.92 6.56 15.67
CA GLN A 18 -6.96 6.29 16.73
C GLN A 18 -5.58 5.93 16.17
N PRO A 19 -4.49 6.10 16.95
CA PRO A 19 -3.10 5.92 16.49
C PRO A 19 -2.59 4.47 16.51
N SER A 20 -3.40 3.51 16.95
CA SER A 20 -2.99 2.12 17.14
C SER A 20 -4.08 1.12 16.76
N SER A 21 -3.66 -0.09 16.39
CA SER A 21 -4.52 -1.25 16.25
C SER A 21 -3.91 -2.40 17.05
N THR A 22 -4.63 -2.93 18.02
CA THR A 22 -4.16 -3.89 19.02
C THR A 22 -4.92 -5.21 18.97
N TYR A 23 -6.23 -5.17 18.75
CA TYR A 23 -7.08 -6.35 18.57
C TYR A 23 -8.31 -6.01 17.71
N SER A 24 -9.04 -7.03 17.24
CA SER A 24 -10.07 -6.88 16.21
C SER A 24 -11.23 -5.94 16.56
N ASN A 25 -11.50 -5.72 17.86
CA ASN A 25 -12.65 -4.97 18.36
C ASN A 25 -12.21 -3.73 19.15
N ASP A 26 -11.01 -3.22 18.90
CA ASP A 26 -10.42 -2.09 19.62
C ASP A 26 -10.97 -0.72 19.21
N GLY A 27 -12.06 -0.70 18.46
CA GLY A 27 -12.73 0.52 18.01
C GLY A 27 -12.04 1.24 16.84
N LEU A 28 -11.00 0.66 16.22
CA LEU A 28 -10.36 1.26 15.05
C LEU A 28 -11.36 1.45 13.90
N ILE A 29 -11.41 2.68 13.40
CA ILE A 29 -12.14 3.09 12.20
C ILE A 29 -11.15 3.73 11.24
N LEU A 30 -11.17 3.26 9.99
CA LEU A 30 -10.43 3.86 8.87
C LEU A 30 -11.37 4.75 8.05
N TYR A 31 -10.92 5.96 7.74
CA TYR A 31 -11.67 6.93 6.96
C TYR A 31 -11.23 6.90 5.51
N ASN A 32 -12.16 6.58 4.59
CA ASN A 32 -11.92 6.52 3.15
C ASN A 32 -10.64 5.75 2.76
N THR A 33 -10.33 4.70 3.51
CA THR A 33 -9.09 3.93 3.40
C THR A 33 -9.40 2.46 3.61
N TYR A 34 -8.75 1.62 2.81
CA TYR A 34 -8.77 0.17 2.97
C TYR A 34 -7.32 -0.32 3.01
N LEU A 35 -7.00 -1.20 3.96
CA LEU A 35 -5.66 -1.77 4.11
C LEU A 35 -5.68 -3.24 3.70
N THR A 36 -4.69 -3.62 2.89
CA THR A 36 -4.50 -5.00 2.51
C THR A 36 -3.02 -5.32 2.23
N THR A 37 -2.71 -6.61 2.17
CA THR A 37 -1.40 -7.18 1.90
C THR A 37 -1.38 -7.96 0.59
N ALA A 38 -0.26 -7.88 -0.12
CA ALA A 38 -0.01 -8.68 -1.33
C ALA A 38 0.12 -10.19 -1.03
N LEU A 39 0.60 -10.54 0.17
CA LEU A 39 0.52 -11.90 0.72
C LEU A 39 -0.38 -11.93 1.94
N LYS A 40 -1.26 -12.94 2.00
CA LYS A 40 -2.20 -13.18 3.10
C LYS A 40 -1.60 -14.06 4.20
N CYS A 41 -0.56 -14.82 3.89
CA CYS A 41 0.19 -15.63 4.85
C CYS A 41 1.53 -14.97 5.15
N VAL A 42 1.99 -15.06 6.41
CA VAL A 42 3.32 -14.59 6.82
C VAL A 42 4.37 -15.55 6.28
N PRO A 43 5.31 -15.10 5.42
CA PRO A 43 6.34 -15.97 4.87
C PRO A 43 7.47 -16.23 5.89
N PRO A 44 8.16 -17.37 5.82
CA PRO A 44 9.34 -17.63 6.66
C PRO A 44 10.41 -16.53 6.52
N GLY A 45 10.88 -16.00 7.64
CA GLY A 45 11.93 -14.96 7.68
C GLY A 45 11.56 -13.65 6.98
N ASP A 46 10.26 -13.34 6.86
CA ASP A 46 9.73 -12.14 6.17
C ASP A 46 10.16 -12.03 4.70
N LYS A 47 10.52 -13.16 4.06
CA LYS A 47 11.01 -13.22 2.68
C LYS A 47 10.17 -14.19 1.86
N PRO A 48 9.14 -13.69 1.14
CA PRO A 48 8.32 -14.54 0.31
C PRO A 48 9.08 -15.03 -0.92
N THR A 49 8.88 -16.29 -1.25
CA THR A 49 9.34 -16.89 -2.51
C THR A 49 8.45 -16.45 -3.68
N PRO A 50 8.95 -16.51 -4.93
CA PRO A 50 8.12 -16.26 -6.12
C PRO A 50 6.89 -17.19 -6.22
N ILE A 51 7.01 -18.43 -5.74
CA ILE A 51 5.92 -19.41 -5.74
C ILE A 51 4.84 -19.02 -4.74
N GLU A 52 5.21 -18.62 -3.52
CA GLU A 52 4.25 -18.13 -2.51
C GLU A 52 3.53 -16.88 -2.99
N LEU A 53 4.27 -15.93 -3.57
CA LEU A 53 3.70 -14.72 -4.20
C LEU A 53 2.66 -15.10 -5.24
N LYS A 54 3.01 -15.97 -6.20
CA LYS A 54 2.13 -16.40 -7.28
C LYS A 54 0.88 -17.13 -6.75
N THR A 55 1.06 -18.01 -5.77
CA THR A 55 -0.03 -18.81 -5.20
C THR A 55 -1.01 -17.93 -4.45
N CYS A 56 -0.50 -17.04 -3.60
CA CYS A 56 -1.31 -16.13 -2.81
C CYS A 56 -1.95 -15.00 -3.64
N PHE A 57 -1.41 -14.72 -4.82
CA PHE A 57 -1.86 -13.64 -5.68
C PHE A 57 -3.36 -13.70 -5.99
N SER A 58 -3.91 -14.91 -6.15
CA SER A 58 -5.34 -15.12 -6.41
C SER A 58 -6.26 -14.45 -5.38
N PHE A 59 -5.88 -14.40 -4.11
CA PHE A 59 -6.64 -13.72 -3.06
C PHE A 59 -6.56 -12.20 -3.20
N PHE A 60 -5.36 -11.67 -3.47
CA PHE A 60 -5.17 -10.24 -3.73
C PHE A 60 -6.01 -9.78 -4.93
N LYS A 61 -6.05 -10.55 -6.01
CA LYS A 61 -6.87 -10.24 -7.19
C LYS A 61 -8.36 -10.12 -6.86
N LYS A 62 -8.91 -11.11 -6.16
CA LYS A 62 -10.33 -11.12 -5.77
C LYS A 62 -10.68 -9.90 -4.94
N GLU A 63 -9.82 -9.55 -3.99
CA GLU A 63 -10.04 -8.39 -3.13
C GLU A 63 -10.00 -7.07 -3.91
N ILE A 64 -8.97 -6.85 -4.74
CA ILE A 64 -8.88 -5.64 -5.58
C ILE A 64 -10.09 -5.54 -6.52
N TYR A 65 -10.56 -6.66 -7.08
CA TYR A 65 -11.75 -6.70 -7.93
C TYR A 65 -13.01 -6.19 -7.20
N HIS A 66 -13.14 -6.44 -5.90
CA HIS A 66 -14.28 -5.96 -5.09
C HIS A 66 -14.16 -4.50 -4.67
N LEU A 67 -12.97 -3.89 -4.74
CA LEU A 67 -12.71 -2.50 -4.34
C LEU A 67 -13.03 -1.50 -5.46
N ASN A 68 -14.26 -1.54 -5.98
CA ASN A 68 -14.70 -0.75 -7.14
C ASN A 68 -14.73 0.77 -6.94
N LYS A 69 -14.80 1.26 -5.69
CA LYS A 69 -14.78 2.69 -5.35
C LYS A 69 -13.37 3.28 -5.18
N VAL A 70 -12.32 2.46 -5.28
CA VAL A 70 -10.94 2.93 -5.14
C VAL A 70 -10.52 3.69 -6.40
N ASN A 71 -10.02 4.91 -6.23
CA ASN A 71 -9.41 5.71 -7.30
C ASN A 71 -7.88 5.84 -7.17
N THR A 72 -7.31 5.53 -6.00
CA THR A 72 -5.88 5.69 -5.71
C THR A 72 -5.38 4.53 -4.85
N ILE A 73 -4.25 3.94 -5.23
CA ILE A 73 -3.60 2.81 -4.55
C ILE A 73 -2.23 3.26 -4.04
N LEU A 74 -2.02 3.20 -2.73
CA LEU A 74 -0.70 3.43 -2.12
C LEU A 74 0.02 2.10 -1.86
N ALA A 75 1.05 1.81 -2.65
CA ALA A 75 1.85 0.60 -2.53
C ALA A 75 3.04 0.80 -1.58
N LEU A 76 3.01 0.11 -0.43
CA LEU A 76 4.07 0.13 0.58
C LEU A 76 5.16 -0.90 0.26
N GLY A 77 6.21 -0.47 -0.41
CA GLY A 77 7.37 -1.28 -0.79
C GLY A 77 7.28 -1.85 -2.21
N LYS A 78 8.44 -2.32 -2.72
CA LYS A 78 8.57 -2.84 -4.08
C LYS A 78 7.65 -4.04 -4.36
N ILE A 79 7.53 -4.95 -3.39
CA ILE A 79 6.69 -6.15 -3.54
C ILE A 79 5.22 -5.76 -3.71
N ALA A 80 4.70 -4.85 -2.88
CA ALA A 80 3.33 -4.36 -3.00
C ALA A 80 3.10 -3.63 -4.32
N PHE A 81 4.07 -2.82 -4.75
CA PHE A 81 4.02 -2.09 -6.01
C PHE A 81 3.98 -3.04 -7.21
N ASP A 82 4.84 -4.07 -7.21
CA ASP A 82 4.87 -5.09 -8.25
C ASP A 82 3.60 -5.95 -8.27
N ALA A 83 3.02 -6.26 -7.11
CA ALA A 83 1.75 -6.97 -7.03
C ALA A 83 0.62 -6.18 -7.69
N CYS A 84 0.57 -4.86 -7.47
CA CYS A 84 -0.38 -3.98 -8.15
C CYS A 84 -0.15 -4.01 -9.67
N LEU A 85 1.08 -3.81 -10.15
CA LEU A 85 1.36 -3.86 -11.59
C LEU A 85 1.05 -5.21 -12.22
N ASN A 86 1.36 -6.31 -11.54
CA ASN A 86 1.08 -7.65 -12.03
C ASN A 86 -0.42 -7.90 -12.16
N PHE A 87 -1.27 -7.28 -11.32
CA PHE A 87 -2.71 -7.38 -11.44
C PHE A 87 -3.18 -6.75 -12.76
N TYR A 88 -2.71 -5.54 -13.06
CA TYR A 88 -3.06 -4.86 -14.30
C TYR A 88 -2.48 -5.53 -15.56
N LYS A 89 -1.30 -6.17 -15.46
CA LYS A 89 -0.71 -6.92 -16.59
C LYS A 89 -1.56 -8.09 -17.07
N GLU A 90 -2.47 -8.61 -16.25
CA GLU A 90 -3.38 -9.68 -16.68
C GLU A 90 -4.39 -9.19 -17.72
N SER A 91 -4.66 -7.89 -17.78
CA SER A 91 -5.68 -7.30 -18.68
C SER A 91 -5.13 -6.20 -19.60
N TYR A 92 -3.93 -5.68 -19.34
CA TYR A 92 -3.36 -4.55 -20.06
C TYR A 92 -1.89 -4.75 -20.42
N PRO A 93 -1.42 -4.22 -21.58
CA PRO A 93 -0.03 -4.33 -22.01
C PRO A 93 0.88 -3.33 -21.27
N ILE A 94 1.11 -3.55 -19.98
CA ILE A 94 1.98 -2.71 -19.14
C ILE A 94 3.46 -3.10 -19.31
N LYS A 95 4.32 -2.12 -19.57
CA LYS A 95 5.77 -2.29 -19.55
C LYS A 95 6.34 -1.81 -18.21
N ASN A 96 7.13 -2.66 -17.54
CA ASN A 96 7.70 -2.34 -16.21
C ASN A 96 8.48 -1.01 -16.18
N LYS A 97 9.17 -0.66 -17.27
CA LYS A 97 9.98 0.55 -17.36
C LYS A 97 9.16 1.84 -17.18
N ASP A 98 7.88 1.80 -17.56
CA ASP A 98 6.98 2.95 -17.48
C ASP A 98 6.49 3.18 -16.02
N TYR A 99 6.70 2.19 -15.14
CA TYR A 99 6.27 2.19 -13.75
C TYR A 99 7.47 1.87 -12.83
N SER A 100 8.44 2.77 -12.78
CA SER A 100 9.64 2.59 -11.97
C SER A 100 9.37 2.93 -10.49
N PHE A 101 9.46 1.93 -9.60
CA PHE A 101 9.19 2.13 -8.18
C PHE A 101 10.10 3.18 -7.54
N SER A 102 9.47 4.15 -6.88
CA SER A 102 10.12 5.18 -6.06
C SER A 102 9.18 5.64 -4.95
N HIS A 103 9.73 6.24 -3.88
CA HIS A 103 8.89 6.83 -2.84
C HIS A 103 8.28 8.14 -3.36
N GLY A 104 6.95 8.25 -3.29
CA GLY A 104 6.20 9.37 -3.82
C GLY A 104 5.98 9.34 -5.33
N GLY A 105 6.50 8.33 -6.05
CA GLY A 105 6.25 8.15 -7.48
C GLY A 105 4.77 7.88 -7.74
N GLN A 106 4.18 8.59 -8.69
CA GLN A 106 2.75 8.52 -9.04
C GLN A 106 2.62 8.11 -10.50
N PHE A 107 1.75 7.15 -10.76
CA PHE A 107 1.54 6.61 -12.09
C PHE A 107 0.05 6.43 -12.35
N GLU A 108 -0.42 6.89 -13.50
CA GLU A 108 -1.79 6.60 -13.93
C GLU A 108 -1.86 5.17 -14.47
N LEU A 109 -2.84 4.41 -14.00
CA LEU A 109 -3.12 3.04 -14.41
C LEU A 109 -4.14 3.05 -15.56
N PRO A 110 -4.23 1.95 -16.34
CA PRO A 110 -5.12 1.87 -17.51
C PRO A 110 -6.61 2.10 -17.25
N ASP A 111 -7.05 1.99 -15.99
CA ASP A 111 -8.43 2.23 -15.54
C ASP A 111 -8.60 3.59 -14.85
N ASN A 112 -7.71 4.54 -15.13
CA ASN A 112 -7.65 5.91 -14.57
C ASN A 112 -7.42 5.97 -13.05
N LYS A 113 -7.05 4.86 -12.40
CA LYS A 113 -6.59 4.89 -11.01
C LYS A 113 -5.16 5.42 -10.92
N ILE A 114 -4.79 5.97 -9.77
CA ILE A 114 -3.40 6.38 -9.50
C ILE A 114 -2.71 5.33 -8.64
N LEU A 115 -1.58 4.80 -9.10
CA LEU A 115 -0.65 4.01 -8.29
C LEU A 115 0.43 4.92 -7.71
N VAL A 116 0.53 4.94 -6.38
CA VAL A 116 1.56 5.69 -5.65
C VAL A 116 2.53 4.73 -4.98
N GLY A 117 3.83 4.87 -5.24
CA GLY A 117 4.87 4.09 -4.59
C GLY A 117 5.32 4.71 -3.26
N SER A 118 5.62 3.88 -2.27
CA SER A 118 6.30 4.30 -1.04
C SER A 118 7.33 3.28 -0.60
N TYR A 119 8.39 3.72 0.07
CA TYR A 119 9.18 2.80 0.89
C TYR A 119 8.30 2.16 1.98
N HIS A 120 8.49 0.85 2.20
CA HIS A 120 7.78 0.12 3.24
C HIS A 120 8.22 0.59 4.63
N PRO A 121 7.30 0.81 5.59
CA PRO A 121 7.64 1.22 6.95
C PRO A 121 8.18 0.05 7.80
N SER A 122 9.14 -0.71 7.28
CA SER A 122 9.79 -1.78 8.06
C SER A 122 10.72 -1.19 9.12
N PRO A 123 11.02 -1.91 10.22
CA PRO A 123 11.94 -1.44 11.25
C PRO A 123 13.28 -1.00 10.67
N ARG A 124 13.80 -1.75 9.69
CA ARG A 124 15.04 -1.37 8.97
C ARG A 124 14.92 0.00 8.29
N ASN A 125 13.85 0.27 7.54
CA ASN A 125 13.71 1.53 6.82
C ASN A 125 13.45 2.72 7.76
N VAL A 126 12.75 2.47 8.87
CA VAL A 126 12.48 3.49 9.89
C VAL A 126 13.76 3.83 10.66
N ASN A 127 14.48 2.82 11.16
CA ASN A 127 15.70 3.01 11.93
C ASN A 127 16.84 3.63 11.12
N THR A 128 16.89 3.39 9.80
CA THR A 128 17.88 4.01 8.90
C THR A 128 17.46 5.38 8.38
N GLY A 129 16.28 5.89 8.76
CA GLY A 129 15.77 7.20 8.30
C GLY A 129 15.32 7.24 6.83
N ARG A 130 15.33 6.09 6.14
CA ARG A 130 14.84 5.97 4.76
C ARG A 130 13.37 6.34 4.65
N ILE A 131 12.60 6.05 5.68
CA ILE A 131 11.25 6.58 5.89
C ILE A 131 11.12 6.98 7.37
N ASP A 132 10.45 8.10 7.64
CA ASP A 132 10.14 8.55 8.99
C ASP A 132 8.69 9.06 9.02
N VAL A 133 8.19 9.39 10.23
CA VAL A 133 6.81 9.84 10.42
C VAL A 133 6.50 11.07 9.57
N LYS A 134 7.43 12.04 9.48
CA LYS A 134 7.23 13.27 8.71
C LYS A 134 7.08 12.96 7.22
N LYS A 135 7.95 12.11 6.66
CA LYS A 135 7.89 11.67 5.25
C LYS A 135 6.61 10.90 4.96
N MET A 136 6.23 9.95 5.81
CA MET A 136 5.01 9.15 5.62
C MET A 136 3.75 10.01 5.72
N VAL A 137 3.63 10.87 6.74
CA VAL A 137 2.49 11.78 6.91
C VAL A 137 2.38 12.76 5.75
N SER A 138 3.50 13.30 5.27
CA SER A 138 3.54 14.15 4.07
C SER A 138 3.00 13.41 2.85
N LEU A 139 3.46 12.17 2.62
CA LEU A 139 2.97 11.33 1.53
C LEU A 139 1.47 11.05 1.63
N LEU A 140 0.98 10.65 2.80
CA LEU A 140 -0.45 10.38 3.04
C LEU A 140 -1.30 11.63 2.78
N ASN A 141 -0.84 12.80 3.20
CA ASN A 141 -1.53 14.06 2.94
C ASN A 141 -1.58 14.40 1.43
N ASN A 142 -0.52 14.08 0.68
CA ASN A 142 -0.52 14.23 -0.78
C ASN A 142 -1.47 13.22 -1.45
N VAL A 143 -1.49 11.96 -1.01
CA VAL A 143 -2.44 10.95 -1.48
C VAL A 143 -3.89 11.41 -1.25
N LYS A 144 -4.20 11.99 -0.08
CA LYS A 144 -5.54 12.56 0.18
C LYS A 144 -5.93 13.65 -0.79
N LYS A 145 -4.98 14.48 -1.26
CA LYS A 145 -5.25 15.52 -2.27
C LYS A 145 -5.57 14.90 -3.62
N ILE A 146 -4.80 13.87 -4.02
CA ILE A 146 -5.04 13.12 -5.27
C ILE A 146 -6.45 12.50 -5.24
N VAL A 147 -6.79 11.80 -4.16
CA VAL A 147 -8.11 11.17 -3.98
C VAL A 147 -9.26 12.17 -4.10
N LYS A 148 -9.09 13.41 -3.62
CA LYS A 148 -10.12 14.47 -3.70
C LYS A 148 -10.24 15.11 -5.09
N SER A 149 -9.19 15.03 -5.91
CA SER A 149 -9.15 15.60 -7.25
C SER A 149 -9.71 14.68 -8.34
N ARG A 150 -10.16 13.48 -7.96
CA ARG A 150 -10.68 12.42 -8.84
C ARG A 150 -12.08 12.06 -8.38
#